data_AF-A0A193LIP0-F1
#
_entry.id   AF-A0A193LIP0-F1
#
_cell.length_a   1.000
_cell.length_b   1.000
_cell.length_c   1.000
_cell.angle_alpha   90.00
_cell.angle_beta   90.00
_cell.angle_gamma   90.00
#
_symmetry.space_group_name_H-M   'P 1'
#
loop_
_entity.id
_entity.type
_entity.pdbx_description
1 polymer ?
#
loop_
_entity_poly.entity_id
_entity_poly.type
_entity_poly.pdbx_seq_one_letter_code
_entity_poly.pdbx_strand_id
1 'polypeptide(L)' 'MSAKYYTQFLLTDVNYHDGNEFSGVVELSRPMEKDTDVHDIEAVLAKNFDLHRDAVKLVSWSRLH' A
#
# COMPACT_ATOMS: atom_id res chain seq x y z
N MET A 1 -16.25 -6.38 -9.63
CA MET A 1 -15.96 -4.96 -9.89
C MET A 1 -14.64 -4.65 -9.21
N SER A 2 -13.69 -4.07 -9.94
CA SER A 2 -12.46 -3.57 -9.32
C SER A 2 -12.80 -2.41 -8.38
N ALA A 3 -12.01 -2.24 -7.33
CA ALA A 3 -12.17 -1.16 -6.37
C ALA A 3 -10.88 -0.35 -6.31
N LYS A 4 -11.03 0.97 -6.38
CA LYS A 4 -9.91 1.91 -6.31
C LYS A 4 -9.70 2.34 -4.87
N TYR A 5 -8.46 2.39 -4.46
CA TYR A 5 -8.07 2.85 -3.13
C TYR A 5 -6.95 3.86 -3.28
N TYR A 6 -7.10 4.99 -2.61
CA TYR A 6 -5.98 5.87 -2.34
C TYR A 6 -5.13 5.21 -1.26
N THR A 7 -3.83 5.14 -1.52
CA THR A 7 -2.83 4.62 -0.60
C THR A 7 -1.71 5.62 -0.46
N GLN A 8 -1.19 5.73 0.75
CA GLN A 8 0.01 6.46 1.08
C GLN A 8 0.83 5.60 2.01
N PHE A 9 2.09 5.36 1.69
CA PHE A 9 2.98 4.48 2.44
C PHE A 9 4.42 4.99 2.38
N LEU A 10 5.20 4.62 3.38
CA LEU A 10 6.65 4.83 3.39
C LEU A 10 7.39 3.54 3.10
N LEU A 11 8.50 3.63 2.38
CA LEU A 11 9.42 2.54 2.17
C LEU A 11 10.62 2.68 3.10
N THR A 12 10.81 1.75 4.03
CA THR A 12 11.88 1.83 5.05
C THR A 12 13.19 1.19 4.61
N ASP A 13 13.15 0.26 3.66
CA ASP A 13 14.31 -0.56 3.26
C ASP A 13 15.08 -0.01 2.06
N VAL A 14 14.46 0.88 1.27
CA VAL A 14 15.17 1.58 0.20
C VAL A 14 15.83 2.84 0.76
N ASN A 15 17.14 2.93 0.60
CA ASN A 15 17.88 4.20 0.70
C ASN A 15 17.51 5.08 -0.52
N TYR A 16 16.26 5.51 -0.60
CA TYR A 16 15.81 6.43 -1.63
C TYR A 16 16.18 7.84 -1.19
N HIS A 17 17.19 8.41 -1.85
CA HIS A 17 17.82 9.68 -1.47
C HIS A 17 16.90 10.91 -1.48
N ASP A 18 15.70 10.81 -2.08
CA ASP A 18 14.79 11.94 -2.31
C ASP A 18 13.46 11.84 -1.55
N GLY A 19 13.33 10.87 -0.65
CA GLY A 19 12.11 10.66 0.12
C GLY A 19 11.57 9.26 -0.07
N ASN A 20 11.28 8.64 1.06
CA ASN A 20 10.77 7.28 1.14
C ASN A 20 9.24 7.25 1.14
N GLU A 21 8.57 8.36 0.86
CA GLU A 21 7.12 8.49 0.94
C GLU A 21 6.49 8.42 -0.44
N PHE A 22 5.52 7.52 -0.59
CA PHE A 22 4.81 7.27 -1.83
C PHE A 22 3.31 7.44 -1.59
N SER A 23 2.65 8.11 -2.52
CA SER A 23 1.19 8.25 -2.54
C SER A 23 0.67 7.93 -3.93
N GLY A 24 -0.49 7.29 -4.01
CA GLY A 24 -1.06 6.87 -5.27
C GLY A 24 -2.43 6.22 -5.16
N VAL A 25 -2.95 5.81 -6.31
CA VAL A 25 -4.20 5.05 -6.40
C VAL A 25 -3.88 3.64 -6.82
N VAL A 26 -4.26 2.67 -6.01
CA VAL A 26 -4.18 1.25 -6.36
C VAL A 26 -5.56 0.75 -6.76
N GLU A 27 -5.61 -0.03 -7.83
CA GLU A 27 -6.83 -0.71 -8.25
C GLU A 27 -6.71 -2.19 -7.88
N LEU A 28 -7.61 -2.66 -7.03
CA LEU A 28 -7.67 -4.05 -6.65
C LEU A 28 -8.74 -4.77 -7.47
N SER A 29 -8.37 -5.93 -8.03
CA SER A 29 -9.27 -6.78 -8.82
C SER A 29 -10.47 -7.26 -7.99
N ARG A 30 -10.31 -7.36 -6.67
CA ARG A 30 -11.36 -7.63 -5.70
C ARG A 30 -11.30 -6.59 -4.58
N PRO A 31 -12.44 -6.03 -4.14
CA PRO A 31 -12.45 -5.13 -2.99
C PRO A 31 -11.93 -5.87 -1.75
N MET A 32 -11.11 -5.19 -0.97
CA MET A 32 -10.70 -5.69 0.35
C MET A 32 -11.90 -5.66 1.30
N GLU A 33 -12.01 -6.67 2.15
CA GLU A 33 -13.06 -6.75 3.17
C GLU A 33 -12.90 -5.57 4.14
N LYS A 34 -13.99 -5.10 4.74
CA LYS A 34 -13.97 -3.94 5.67
C LYS A 34 -13.05 -4.14 6.87
N ASP A 35 -12.78 -5.38 7.24
CA ASP A 35 -11.91 -5.80 8.35
C ASP A 35 -10.50 -6.19 7.89
N THR A 36 -10.10 -5.82 6.67
CA THR A 36 -8.76 -6.20 6.21
C THR A 36 -7.71 -5.46 7.04
N ASP A 37 -6.81 -6.24 7.63
CA ASP A 37 -5.77 -5.72 8.50
C ASP A 37 -4.81 -4.83 7.69
N VAL A 38 -4.30 -3.78 8.33
CA VAL A 38 -3.29 -2.90 7.76
C VAL A 38 -2.08 -3.71 7.28
N HIS A 39 -1.71 -4.76 8.02
CA HIS A 39 -0.58 -5.58 7.64
C HIS A 39 -0.80 -6.41 6.37
N ASP A 40 -2.05 -6.72 6.00
CA ASP A 40 -2.37 -7.38 4.72
C ASP A 40 -2.25 -6.38 3.56
N ILE A 41 -2.66 -5.13 3.77
CA ILE A 41 -2.46 -4.04 2.81
C ILE A 41 -0.97 -3.82 2.56
N GLU A 42 -0.18 -3.73 3.62
CA GLU A 42 1.29 -3.59 3.54
C GLU A 42 1.92 -4.77 2.80
N ALA A 43 1.50 -6.01 3.06
CA ALA A 43 2.00 -7.19 2.36
C ALA A 43 1.66 -7.17 0.86
N VAL A 44 0.46 -6.73 0.50
CA VAL A 44 0.04 -6.56 -0.91
C VAL A 44 0.87 -5.47 -1.57
N LEU A 45 1.04 -4.32 -0.93
CA LEU A 45 1.87 -3.23 -1.44
C LEU A 45 3.32 -3.70 -1.61
N ALA A 46 3.92 -4.26 -0.58
CA ALA A 46 5.29 -4.80 -0.61
C ALA A 46 5.49 -5.78 -1.77
N LYS A 47 4.55 -6.72 -1.97
CA LYS A 47 4.60 -7.66 -3.09
C LYS A 47 4.50 -6.98 -4.47
N ASN A 48 3.75 -5.89 -4.61
CA ASN A 48 3.68 -5.14 -5.87
C ASN A 48 4.97 -4.38 -6.16
N PHE A 49 5.72 -3.98 -5.12
CA PHE A 49 6.98 -3.27 -5.25
C PHE A 49 8.23 -4.18 -5.22
N ASP A 50 8.04 -5.50 -5.11
CA ASP A 50 9.13 -6.49 -4.91
C ASP A 50 9.99 -6.18 -3.67
N LEU A 51 9.31 -5.83 -2.57
CA LEU A 51 9.91 -5.47 -1.29
C LEU A 51 9.46 -6.44 -0.18
N HIS A 52 10.22 -6.47 0.91
CA HIS A 52 9.81 -7.18 2.11
C HIS A 52 8.58 -6.51 2.74
N ARG A 53 7.70 -7.27 3.39
CA ARG A 53 6.52 -6.70 4.08
C ARG A 53 6.91 -5.58 5.06
N ASP A 54 7.96 -5.83 5.84
CA ASP A 54 8.47 -4.89 6.84
C ASP A 54 9.16 -3.65 6.22
N ALA A 55 9.39 -3.68 4.91
CA ALA A 55 9.91 -2.55 4.15
C ALA A 55 8.83 -1.53 3.78
N VAL A 56 7.55 -1.83 4.01
CA VAL A 56 6.42 -0.95 3.69
C VAL A 56 5.69 -0.59 4.97
N LYS A 57 5.51 0.71 5.21
CA LYS A 57 4.72 1.23 6.32
C LYS A 57 3.54 2.02 5.79
N LEU A 58 2.32 1.52 5.98
CA LEU A 58 1.11 2.21 5.56
C LEU A 58 0.88 3.46 6.41
N VAL A 59 0.64 4.59 5.72
CA VAL A 59 0.30 5.88 6.34
C VAL A 59 -1.19 6.14 6.24
N SER A 60 -1.74 5.94 5.04
CA SER A 60 -3.15 6.20 4.77
C SER A 60 -3.69 5.20 3.76
N TRP A 61 -4.92 4.77 4.01
CA TRP A 61 -5.68 3.92 3.12
C TRP A 61 -7.13 4.39 3.09
N SER A 62 -7.64 4.65 1.90
CA SER A 62 -9.00 5.14 1.73
C SER A 62 -9.60 4.62 0.44
N ARG A 63 -10.79 4.04 0.54
CA ARG A 63 -11.53 3.60 -0.65
C ARG A 63 -11.99 4.82 -1.43
N LEU A 64 -11.67 4.86 -2.72
CA LEU A 64 -12.20 5.84 -3.65
C LEU A 64 -13.54 5.31 -4.20
N HIS A 65 -14.54 6.18 -4.18
CA HIS A 65 -15.95 5.85 -4.42
C HIS A 65 -16.38 6.07 -5.86
#